data_AF-B1M2S2-F1
#
_entry.id   AF-B1M2S2-F1
#
_cell.length_a   1.000
_cell.length_b   1.000
_cell.length_c   1.000
_cell.angle_alpha   90.00
_cell.angle_beta   90.00
_cell.angle_gamma   90.00
#
_symmetry.space_group_name_H-M   'P 1'
#
loop_
_entity.id
_entity.type
_entity.pdbx_description
1 polymer ?
#
loop_
_entity_poly.entity_id
_entity_poly.type
_entity_poly.pdbx_seq_one_letter_code
_entity_poly.pdbx_strand_id
1 'polypeptide(L)'
;MTKNPVHDIDTKYIRQIQQQNIQLAVLRAELDTAEQARAAAEARAEATNKLFDALLTSLRPYGLRRRRFLFAIRRIAAAVPDHGPAALQHAVLFDGSNRILKGGPAERPRV
;
A
#
# COMPACT_ATOMS: atom_id res chain seq x y z
N MET A 1 47.74 36.01 -10.42
CA MET A 1 46.73 34.95 -10.27
C MET A 1 45.59 35.23 -11.23
N THR A 2 45.71 34.74 -12.47
CA THR A 2 44.71 34.95 -13.52
C THR A 2 43.66 33.86 -13.44
N LYS A 3 42.43 34.21 -13.01
CA LYS A 3 41.28 33.32 -13.14
C LYS A 3 41.00 33.14 -14.63
N ASN A 4 41.18 31.93 -15.14
CA ASN A 4 40.95 31.64 -16.56
C ASN A 4 39.42 31.60 -16.80
N PRO A 5 38.85 32.55 -17.56
CA PRO A 5 37.41 32.72 -17.67
C PRO A 5 36.71 31.48 -18.27
N VAL A 6 37.42 30.72 -19.11
CA VAL A 6 36.91 29.46 -19.70
C VAL A 6 36.66 28.41 -18.61
N HIS A 7 37.57 28.27 -17.65
CA HIS A 7 37.45 27.30 -16.57
C HIS A 7 36.31 27.63 -15.59
N ASP A 8 36.04 28.92 -15.37
CA ASP A 8 34.95 29.37 -14.49
C ASP A 8 33.57 29.11 -15.14
N ILE A 9 33.49 29.28 -16.47
CA ILE A 9 32.32 28.97 -17.28
C ILE A 9 32.03 27.46 -17.26
N ASP A 10 33.03 26.62 -17.51
CA ASP A 10 32.89 25.15 -17.47
C ASP A 10 32.44 24.66 -16.09
N THR A 11 33.04 25.21 -15.03
CA THR A 11 32.68 24.85 -13.65
C THR A 11 31.24 25.22 -13.32
N LYS A 12 30.75 26.38 -13.82
CA LYS A 12 29.36 26.80 -13.65
C LYS A 12 28.39 25.85 -14.36
N TYR A 13 28.70 25.46 -15.59
CA TYR A 13 27.87 24.51 -16.35
C TYR A 13 27.84 23.13 -15.72
N ILE A 14 28.98 22.62 -15.23
CA ILE A 14 29.05 21.34 -14.53
C ILE A 14 28.15 21.36 -13.30
N ARG A 15 28.20 22.42 -12.49
CA ARG A 15 27.31 22.55 -11.31
C ARG A 15 25.84 22.61 -11.70
N GLN A 16 25.52 23.33 -12.78
CA GLN A 16 24.15 23.43 -13.26
C GLN A 16 23.61 22.07 -13.71
N ILE A 17 24.39 21.29 -14.46
CA ILE A 17 24.02 19.93 -14.89
C ILE A 17 23.85 19.02 -13.67
N GLN A 18 24.75 19.11 -12.69
CA GLN A 18 24.62 18.34 -11.44
C GLN A 18 23.34 18.70 -10.68
N GLN A 19 23.01 19.99 -10.57
CA GLN A 19 21.78 20.45 -9.92
C GLN A 19 20.54 19.94 -10.65
N GLN A 20 20.53 20.00 -11.98
CA GLN A 20 19.44 19.47 -12.80
C GLN A 20 19.27 17.96 -12.60
N ASN A 21 20.35 17.19 -12.55
CA ASN A 21 20.29 15.76 -12.30
C ASN A 21 19.77 15.42 -10.90
N ILE A 22 20.15 16.20 -9.89
CA ILE A 22 19.64 16.03 -8.51
C ILE A 22 18.14 16.32 -8.47
N GLN A 23 17.69 17.41 -9.11
CA GLN A 23 16.26 17.76 -9.17
C GLN A 23 15.46 16.68 -9.89
N LEU A 24 15.96 16.15 -11.00
CA LEU A 24 15.33 15.05 -11.73
C LEU A 24 15.25 13.77 -10.87
N ALA A 25 16.30 13.47 -10.10
CA ALA A 25 16.30 12.32 -9.20
C ALA A 25 15.26 12.45 -8.07
N VAL A 26 15.15 13.65 -7.47
CA VAL A 26 14.15 13.93 -6.43
C VAL A 26 12.72 13.79 -6.99
N LEU A 27 12.45 14.40 -8.15
CA LEU A 27 11.13 14.32 -8.79
C LEU A 27 10.73 12.88 -9.13
N ARG A 28 11.68 12.05 -9.59
CA ARG A 28 11.45 10.63 -9.84
C ARG A 28 11.13 9.87 -8.56
N ALA A 29 11.90 10.11 -7.50
CA ALA A 29 11.65 9.47 -6.21
C ALA A 29 10.26 9.86 -5.64
N GLU A 30 9.86 11.12 -5.75
CA GLU A 30 8.53 11.58 -5.33
C GLU A 30 7.42 10.87 -6.12
N LEU A 31 7.55 10.78 -7.44
CA LEU A 31 6.61 10.05 -8.29
C LEU A 31 6.54 8.58 -7.90
N ASP A 32 7.68 7.91 -7.74
CA ASP A 32 7.73 6.50 -7.33
C ASP A 32 7.03 6.27 -5.98
N THR A 33 7.24 7.17 -5.01
CA THR A 33 6.57 7.08 -3.71
C THR A 33 5.06 7.30 -3.81
N ALA A 34 4.62 8.22 -4.68
CA ALA A 34 3.20 8.48 -4.92
C ALA A 34 2.52 7.29 -5.61
N GLU A 35 3.18 6.68 -6.59
CA GLU A 35 2.70 5.47 -7.26
C GLU A 35 2.59 4.29 -6.29
N GLN A 36 3.60 4.09 -5.43
CA GLN A 36 3.55 3.05 -4.39
C GLN A 36 2.40 3.30 -3.39
N ALA A 37 2.20 4.54 -2.96
CA ALA A 37 1.11 4.90 -2.06
C ALA A 37 -0.26 4.64 -2.70
N ARG A 38 -0.42 4.98 -3.99
CA ARG A 38 -1.63 4.70 -4.76
C ARG A 38 -1.88 3.20 -4.90
N ALA A 39 -0.87 2.44 -5.30
CA ALA A 39 -0.96 0.99 -5.45
C ALA A 39 -1.35 0.31 -4.11
N ALA A 40 -0.80 0.78 -3.00
CA ALA A 40 -1.16 0.29 -1.67
C ALA A 40 -2.62 0.63 -1.30
N ALA A 41 -3.10 1.84 -1.65
CA ALA A 41 -4.48 2.24 -1.41
C ALA A 41 -5.47 1.42 -2.25
N GLU A 42 -5.18 1.20 -3.53
CA GLU A 42 -5.98 0.37 -4.43
C GLU A 42 -6.03 -1.10 -3.93
N ALA A 43 -4.89 -1.66 -3.53
CA ALA A 43 -4.83 -3.01 -2.95
C ALA A 43 -5.67 -3.12 -1.66
N ARG A 44 -5.63 -2.11 -0.78
CA ARG A 44 -6.48 -2.06 0.43
C ARG A 44 -7.96 -2.00 0.09
N ALA A 45 -8.35 -1.16 -0.87
CA ALA A 45 -9.74 -1.05 -1.30
C ALA A 45 -10.26 -2.38 -1.87
N GLU A 46 -9.46 -3.04 -2.71
CA GLU A 46 -9.80 -4.33 -3.30
C GLU A 46 -9.95 -5.43 -2.24
N ALA A 47 -9.02 -5.52 -1.28
CA ALA A 47 -9.12 -6.46 -0.16
C ALA A 47 -10.37 -6.23 0.69
N THR A 48 -10.74 -4.97 0.91
CA THR A 48 -11.91 -4.59 1.70
C THR A 48 -13.20 -4.98 0.97
N ASN A 49 -13.29 -4.76 -0.35
CA ASN A 49 -14.43 -5.20 -1.16
C ASN A 49 -14.59 -6.72 -1.13
N LYS A 50 -13.50 -7.47 -1.33
CA LYS A 50 -13.50 -8.93 -1.24
C LYS A 50 -13.99 -9.44 0.13
N LEU A 51 -13.66 -8.72 1.20
CA LEU A 51 -14.11 -9.03 2.55
C LEU A 51 -15.60 -8.76 2.75
N PHE A 52 -16.14 -7.67 2.18
CA PHE A 52 -17.57 -7.41 2.16
C PHE A 52 -18.34 -8.45 1.35
N ASP A 53 -17.84 -8.86 0.19
CA ASP A 53 -18.45 -9.92 -0.62
C ASP A 53 -18.49 -11.25 0.13
N ALA A 54 -17.39 -11.61 0.80
CA ALA A 54 -17.34 -12.79 1.65
C ALA A 54 -18.34 -12.70 2.81
N LEU A 55 -18.48 -11.53 3.42
CA LEU A 55 -19.44 -11.28 4.49
C LEU A 55 -20.88 -11.45 4.00
N LEU A 56 -21.26 -10.77 2.91
CA LEU A 56 -22.59 -10.84 2.30
C LEU A 56 -22.95 -12.28 1.90
N THR A 57 -22.02 -13.01 1.27
CA THR A 57 -22.23 -14.41 0.86
C THR A 57 -22.40 -15.36 2.07
N SER A 58 -21.84 -14.99 3.22
CA SER A 58 -21.90 -15.79 4.45
C SER A 58 -23.03 -15.39 5.40
N LEU A 59 -23.72 -14.28 5.10
CA LEU A 59 -24.87 -13.79 5.83
C LEU A 59 -26.10 -14.64 5.49
N ARG A 60 -26.84 -15.07 6.52
CA ARG A 60 -28.14 -15.75 6.40
C ARG A 60 -29.21 -14.95 7.14
N PRO A 61 -30.51 -15.23 6.91
CA PRO A 61 -31.62 -14.51 7.55
C PRO A 61 -31.54 -14.46 9.08
N TYR A 62 -30.88 -15.46 9.70
CA TYR A 62 -30.72 -15.59 11.15
C TYR A 62 -29.26 -15.41 11.63
N GLY A 63 -28.38 -14.81 10.82
CA GLY A 63 -27.03 -14.41 11.23
C GLY A 63 -25.86 -14.97 10.41
N LEU A 64 -24.65 -14.67 10.88
CA LEU A 64 -23.39 -14.96 10.20
C LEU A 64 -22.96 -16.42 10.37
N ARG A 65 -22.81 -17.16 9.26
CA ARG A 65 -22.20 -18.49 9.29
C ARG A 65 -20.68 -18.40 9.29
N ARG A 66 -20.09 -18.32 10.49
CA ARG A 66 -18.63 -18.22 10.73
C ARG A 66 -17.78 -19.20 9.89
N ARG A 67 -18.18 -20.48 9.78
CA ARG A 67 -17.45 -21.48 8.99
C ARG A 67 -17.42 -21.15 7.49
N ARG A 68 -18.52 -20.64 6.94
CA ARG A 68 -18.60 -20.22 5.52
C ARG A 68 -17.78 -18.96 5.26
N PHE A 69 -17.85 -17.99 6.18
CA PHE A 69 -17.05 -16.78 6.12
C PHE A 69 -15.55 -17.10 6.11
N LEU A 70 -15.07 -17.91 7.06
CA LEU A 70 -13.67 -18.33 7.12
C LEU A 70 -13.22 -19.10 5.87
N PHE A 71 -14.09 -19.95 5.32
CA PHE A 71 -13.78 -20.66 4.07
C PHE A 71 -13.65 -19.70 2.88
N ALA A 72 -14.55 -18.73 2.76
CA ALA A 72 -14.51 -17.71 1.71
C ALA A 72 -13.23 -16.86 1.83
N ILE A 73 -12.90 -16.38 3.03
CA ILE A 73 -11.68 -15.61 3.28
C ILE A 73 -10.41 -16.43 2.96
N ARG A 74 -10.34 -17.70 3.37
CA ARG A 74 -9.18 -18.55 3.04
C ARG A 74 -9.01 -18.74 1.55
N ARG A 75 -10.11 -18.91 0.81
CA ARG A 75 -10.06 -19.03 -0.66
C ARG A 75 -9.59 -17.73 -1.31
N ILE A 76 -10.03 -16.59 -0.79
CA ILE A 76 -9.60 -15.27 -1.26
C ILE A 76 -8.11 -15.05 -0.96
N ALA A 77 -7.67 -15.33 0.27
CA ALA A 77 -6.27 -15.20 0.67
C ALA A 77 -5.36 -16.11 -0.17
N ALA A 78 -5.78 -17.34 -0.50
CA ALA A 78 -5.01 -18.23 -1.37
C ALA A 78 -4.85 -17.72 -2.82
N ALA A 79 -5.70 -16.78 -3.26
CA ALA A 79 -5.62 -16.15 -4.58
C ALA A 79 -4.84 -14.82 -4.56
N VAL A 80 -4.44 -14.33 -3.38
CA VAL A 80 -3.64 -13.10 -3.24
C VAL A 80 -2.16 -13.43 -3.46
N PRO A 81 -1.46 -12.72 -4.35
CA PRO A 81 -0.01 -12.88 -4.52
C PRO A 81 0.76 -12.55 -3.24
N ASP A 82 1.77 -13.36 -2.91
CA ASP A 82 2.59 -13.21 -1.69
C ASP A 82 3.65 -12.11 -1.76
N HIS A 83 3.80 -11.46 -2.92
CA HIS A 83 4.85 -10.47 -3.17
C HIS A 83 4.27 -9.15 -3.71
N GLY A 84 4.95 -8.05 -3.41
CA GLY A 84 4.58 -6.72 -3.89
C GLY A 84 3.46 -6.05 -3.08
N PRO A 85 2.88 -4.94 -3.59
CA PRO A 85 1.85 -4.17 -2.89
C PRO A 85 0.56 -4.96 -2.62
N ALA A 86 0.32 -6.03 -3.39
CA ALA A 86 -0.80 -6.95 -3.19
C ALA A 86 -0.66 -7.81 -1.93
N ALA A 87 0.56 -8.00 -1.39
CA ALA A 87 0.75 -8.73 -0.14
C ALA A 87 0.10 -8.01 1.06
N LEU A 88 -0.13 -6.69 0.98
CA LEU A 88 -0.90 -5.93 1.97
C LEU A 88 -2.35 -6.43 2.09
N GLN A 89 -2.90 -7.06 1.05
CA GLN A 89 -4.24 -7.63 1.08
C GLN A 89 -4.37 -8.74 2.13
N HIS A 90 -3.31 -9.54 2.36
CA HIS A 90 -3.30 -10.58 3.40
C HIS A 90 -3.50 -10.00 4.81
N ALA A 91 -2.79 -8.91 5.12
CA ALA A 91 -2.91 -8.24 6.42
C ALA A 91 -4.31 -7.64 6.63
N VAL A 92 -4.86 -7.02 5.59
CA VAL A 92 -6.21 -6.44 5.62
C VAL A 92 -7.28 -7.53 5.78
N LEU A 93 -7.16 -8.63 5.05
CA LEU A 93 -8.09 -9.77 5.16
C LEU A 93 -8.02 -10.41 6.55
N PHE A 94 -6.82 -10.56 7.11
CA PHE A 94 -6.63 -11.13 8.44
C PHE A 94 -7.20 -10.24 9.55
N ASP A 95 -6.86 -8.94 9.57
CA ASP A 95 -7.36 -8.00 10.57
C ASP A 95 -8.86 -7.78 10.45
N GLY A 96 -9.37 -7.59 9.23
CA GLY A 96 -10.80 -7.46 8.96
C GLY A 96 -11.59 -8.70 9.37
N SER A 97 -11.07 -9.89 9.10
CA SER A 97 -11.72 -11.14 9.52
C SER A 97 -11.74 -11.29 11.03
N ASN A 98 -10.63 -10.95 11.71
CA ASN A 98 -10.56 -10.96 13.17
C ASN A 98 -11.54 -9.96 13.79
N ARG A 99 -11.66 -8.75 13.24
CA ARG A 99 -12.64 -7.75 13.69
C ARG A 99 -14.08 -8.26 13.58
N ILE A 100 -14.44 -8.84 12.44
CA ILE A 100 -15.78 -9.40 12.18
C ILE A 100 -16.08 -10.58 13.10
N LEU A 101 -15.12 -11.47 13.31
CA LEU A 101 -15.32 -12.68 14.11
C LEU A 101 -15.31 -12.42 15.61
N LYS A 102 -14.58 -11.39 16.07
CA LYS A 102 -14.52 -10.97 17.48
C LYS A 102 -15.58 -9.93 17.88
N GLY A 103 -16.29 -9.32 16.93
CA GLY A 103 -17.41 -8.40 17.21
C GLY A 103 -17.06 -6.92 17.39
N GLY A 104 -15.83 -6.48 17.05
CA GLY A 104 -15.35 -5.08 17.08
C GLY A 104 -15.38 -4.34 18.45
N PRO A 105 -14.76 -3.15 18.59
CA PRO A 105 -13.43 -2.72 18.18
C PRO A 105 -12.37 -3.12 19.25
N ALA A 106 -11.16 -3.46 18.81
CA ALA A 106 -10.00 -3.59 19.69
C ALA A 106 -9.42 -2.19 19.99
N GLU A 107 -10.21 -1.36 20.67
CA GLU A 107 -9.72 -0.13 21.29
C GLU A 107 -10.43 0.01 22.65
N ARG A 108 -9.86 -0.68 23.63
CA ARG A 108 -9.98 -0.29 25.04
C ARG A 108 -8.56 -0.36 25.61
N PRO A 109 -7.92 0.78 25.95
CA PRO A 109 -6.67 0.74 26.68
C PRO A 109 -6.97 0.10 28.04
N ARG A 110 -6.20 -0.92 28.41
CA ARG A 110 -6.21 -1.45 29.77
C ARG A 110 -5.50 -0.43 30.64
N VAL A 111 -6.27 0.24 31.51
CA VAL A 111 -5.79 0.82 32.77
C VAL A 111 -6.31 -0.10 33.87
#